data_AF-A0A5M6CKJ2-F1
#
_entry.id   AF-A0A5M6CKJ2-F1
#
_cell.length_a   1.000
_cell.length_b   1.000
_cell.length_c   1.000
_cell.angle_alpha   90.00
_cell.angle_beta   90.00
_cell.angle_gamma   90.00
#
_symmetry.space_group_name_H-M   'P 1'
#
loop_
_entity.id
_entity.type
_entity.pdbx_description
1 polymer ?
#
loop_
_entity_poly.entity_id
_entity_poly.type
_entity_poly.pdbx_seq_one_letter_code
_entity_poly.pdbx_strand_id
1 'polypeptide(L)'
;MIADSASLDAARKNWSGVEALREKLNVSAFSAVGVVGGTFPFSLADAAHNVPLLHAFSVLNDVLAQLASEGHFSCKSHFLGALVAKSANQLPWRDVESVKSGIKDRNRVAHLGVMLSRCTCWKHIDTIKLELTQFGILQCSEPSNAPESPS
;
A
#
# COMPACT_ATOMS: atom_id res chain seq x y z
N MET A 1 -16.47 -8.46 4.73
CA MET A 1 -15.25 -7.64 4.65
C MET A 1 -15.58 -6.29 5.27
N ILE A 2 -14.62 -5.69 5.99
CA ILE A 2 -14.80 -4.81 7.17
C ILE A 2 -16.23 -4.26 7.35
N ALA A 3 -16.93 -4.78 8.36
CA ALA A 3 -18.29 -4.40 8.70
C ALA A 3 -18.36 -3.12 9.53
N ASP A 4 -17.34 -2.86 10.36
CA ASP A 4 -17.27 -1.64 11.15
C ASP A 4 -16.95 -0.42 10.26
N SER A 5 -17.91 0.49 10.12
CA SER A 5 -17.77 1.65 9.23
C SER A 5 -16.63 2.58 9.64
N ALA A 6 -16.40 2.76 10.94
CA ALA A 6 -15.30 3.59 11.44
C ALA A 6 -13.93 3.01 11.06
N SER A 7 -13.75 1.70 11.21
CA SER A 7 -12.54 0.99 10.81
C SER A 7 -12.33 1.00 9.29
N LEU A 8 -13.41 0.87 8.52
CA LEU A 8 -13.36 0.98 7.06
C LEU A 8 -12.92 2.38 6.61
N ASP A 9 -13.49 3.43 7.20
CA ASP A 9 -13.12 4.81 6.90
C ASP A 9 -11.69 5.13 7.33
N ALA A 10 -11.25 4.60 8.48
CA ALA A 10 -9.87 4.72 8.92
C ALA A 10 -8.89 4.05 7.95
N ALA A 11 -9.19 2.83 7.47
CA ALA A 11 -8.37 2.14 6.49
C ALA A 11 -8.27 2.92 5.17
N ARG A 12 -9.39 3.45 4.67
CA ARG A 12 -9.43 4.30 3.47
C ARG A 12 -8.65 5.60 3.64
N LYS A 13 -8.77 6.25 4.80
CA LYS A 13 -8.02 7.47 5.13
C LYS A 13 -6.52 7.22 5.23
N ASN A 14 -6.10 6.10 5.82
CA ASN A 14 -4.68 5.77 5.88
C ASN A 14 -4.15 5.43 4.47
N TRP A 15 -4.94 4.72 3.64
CA TRP A 15 -4.57 4.48 2.26
C TRP A 15 -4.44 5.76 1.43
N SER A 16 -5.34 6.74 1.60
CA SER A 16 -5.19 8.02 0.90
C SER A 16 -3.91 8.76 1.28
N GLY A 17 -3.39 8.55 2.49
CA GLY A 17 -2.05 8.98 2.91
C GLY A 17 -0.92 8.33 2.11
N VAL A 18 -1.03 7.05 1.77
CA VAL A 18 -0.07 6.34 0.89
C VAL A 18 -0.06 6.96 -0.50
N GLU A 19 -1.24 7.20 -1.08
CA GLU A 19 -1.38 7.80 -2.42
C GLU A 19 -0.87 9.25 -2.43
N ALA A 20 -1.18 10.04 -1.39
CA ALA A 20 -0.67 11.41 -1.28
C ALA A 20 0.86 11.46 -1.16
N LEU A 21 1.49 10.51 -0.46
CA LEU A 21 2.95 10.39 -0.41
C LEU A 21 3.52 10.01 -1.77
N ARG A 22 2.90 9.06 -2.47
CA ARG A 22 3.30 8.66 -3.83
C ARG A 22 3.24 9.84 -4.81
N GLU A 23 2.15 10.60 -4.78
CA GLU A 23 1.97 11.75 -5.66
C GLU A 23 3.03 12.84 -5.40
N LYS A 24 3.24 13.19 -4.13
CA LYS A 24 4.29 14.16 -3.75
C LYS A 24 5.67 13.74 -4.22
N LEU A 25 6.00 12.46 -4.09
CA LEU A 25 7.29 11.92 -4.53
C LEU A 25 7.43 11.96 -6.06
N ASN A 26 6.38 11.62 -6.79
CA ASN A 26 6.36 11.76 -8.25
C ASN A 26 6.58 13.21 -8.67
N VAL A 27 5.81 14.16 -8.12
CA VAL A 27 5.92 15.60 -8.42
C VAL A 27 7.34 16.12 -8.11
N SER A 28 7.90 15.78 -6.95
CA SER A 28 9.23 16.23 -6.55
C SER A 28 10.35 15.71 -7.47
N ALA A 29 10.21 14.49 -8.00
CA ALA A 29 11.16 13.93 -8.96
C ALA A 29 11.11 14.68 -10.31
N PHE A 30 9.95 15.19 -10.71
CA PHE A 30 9.80 16.02 -11.92
C PHE A 30 10.31 17.46 -11.71
N SER A 31 10.12 18.05 -10.53
CA SER A 31 10.60 19.40 -10.21
C SER A 31 12.13 19.50 -10.10
N ALA A 32 12.81 18.40 -9.73
CA ALA A 32 14.26 18.35 -9.63
C ALA A 32 15.00 18.41 -10.98
N VAL A 33 14.30 18.21 -12.10
CA VAL A 33 14.88 18.28 -13.46
C VAL A 33 14.89 19.71 -14.01
N GLY A 34 14.13 20.65 -13.41
CA GLY A 34 13.90 21.97 -13.99
C GLY A 34 14.70 23.14 -13.39
N VAL A 35 15.24 23.03 -12.17
CA VAL A 35 15.79 24.20 -11.46
C VAL A 35 17.08 23.83 -10.74
N VAL A 36 18.21 24.25 -11.32
CA VAL A 36 19.51 24.48 -10.65
C VAL A 36 20.21 23.24 -10.07
N GLY A 37 21.19 22.71 -10.82
CA GLY A 37 22.58 22.47 -10.39
C GLY A 37 22.92 21.75 -9.06
N GLY A 38 21.97 21.20 -8.33
CA GLY A 38 22.18 20.50 -7.07
C GLY A 38 22.01 19.01 -7.28
N THR A 39 23.09 18.24 -7.15
CA THR A 39 23.03 16.79 -7.03
C THR A 39 22.26 16.41 -5.78
N PHE A 40 20.94 16.25 -5.88
CA PHE A 40 20.20 15.46 -4.90
C PHE A 40 20.79 14.05 -4.96
N PRO A 41 21.37 13.53 -3.87
CA PRO A 41 21.92 12.19 -3.91
C PRO A 41 20.78 11.23 -4.19
N PHE A 42 20.88 10.48 -5.30
CA PHE A 42 19.89 9.47 -5.72
C PHE A 42 19.47 8.53 -4.58
N SER A 43 20.37 8.29 -3.61
CA SER A 43 20.11 7.52 -2.38
C SER A 43 19.04 8.12 -1.47
N LEU A 44 18.92 9.44 -1.36
CA LEU A 44 17.87 10.09 -0.58
C LEU A 44 16.51 9.99 -1.28
N ALA A 45 16.51 10.06 -2.61
CA ALA A 45 15.32 9.85 -3.42
C ALA A 45 14.80 8.43 -3.24
N ASP A 46 15.62 7.40 -3.40
CA ASP A 46 15.21 6.00 -3.18
C ASP A 46 14.78 5.73 -1.72
N ALA A 47 15.47 6.30 -0.73
CA ALA A 47 15.06 6.22 0.67
C ALA A 47 13.64 6.77 0.90
N ALA A 48 13.29 7.88 0.25
CA ALA A 48 11.98 8.49 0.40
C ALA A 48 10.83 7.60 -0.13
N HIS A 49 11.10 6.74 -1.11
CA HIS A 49 10.11 5.78 -1.66
C HIS A 49 9.82 4.60 -0.71
N ASN A 50 10.69 4.35 0.27
CA ASN A 50 10.48 3.29 1.25
C ASN A 50 9.43 3.69 2.32
N VAL A 51 9.20 5.00 2.53
CA VAL A 51 8.19 5.51 3.47
C VAL A 51 6.75 5.14 3.05
N PRO A 52 6.28 5.45 1.83
CA PRO A 52 4.94 5.02 1.40
C PRO A 52 4.80 3.50 1.36
N LEU A 53 5.88 2.76 1.10
CA LEU A 53 5.86 1.30 1.14
C LEU A 53 5.60 0.78 2.56
N LEU A 54 6.33 1.30 3.55
CA LEU A 54 6.13 0.96 4.95
C LEU A 54 4.71 1.30 5.42
N HIS A 55 4.20 2.45 5.00
CA HIS A 55 2.83 2.87 5.30
C HIS A 55 1.80 1.93 4.65
N ALA A 56 1.96 1.57 3.38
CA ALA A 56 1.05 0.65 2.70
C ALA A 56 0.96 -0.71 3.40
N PHE A 57 2.09 -1.26 3.86
CA PHE A 57 2.09 -2.50 4.64
C PHE A 57 1.49 -2.34 6.04
N SER A 58 1.59 -1.17 6.65
CA SER A 58 0.86 -0.86 7.89
C SER A 58 -0.64 -0.90 7.67
N VAL A 59 -1.14 -0.26 6.59
CA VAL A 59 -2.57 -0.29 6.25
C VAL A 59 -3.06 -1.73 6.03
N LEU A 60 -2.30 -2.54 5.29
CA LEU A 60 -2.64 -3.95 5.09
C LEU A 60 -2.69 -4.73 6.42
N ASN A 61 -1.75 -4.48 7.31
CA ASN A 61 -1.73 -5.10 8.63
C ASN A 61 -2.99 -4.76 9.43
N ASP A 62 -3.35 -3.48 9.47
CA ASP A 62 -4.51 -2.99 10.22
C ASP A 62 -5.82 -3.57 9.65
N VAL A 63 -5.94 -3.61 8.31
CA VAL A 63 -7.09 -4.23 7.64
C VAL A 63 -7.20 -5.72 7.99
N LEU A 64 -6.11 -6.48 7.92
CA LEU A 64 -6.14 -7.90 8.25
C LEU A 64 -6.41 -8.15 9.73
N ALA A 65 -5.87 -7.31 10.62
CA ALA A 65 -6.15 -7.39 12.05
C ALA A 65 -7.64 -7.13 12.34
N GLN A 66 -8.24 -6.14 11.66
CA GLN A 66 -9.67 -5.87 11.77
C GLN A 66 -10.52 -7.00 11.19
N LEU A 67 -10.16 -7.57 10.05
CA LEU A 67 -10.88 -8.72 9.49
C LEU A 67 -10.80 -9.94 10.43
N ALA A 68 -9.66 -10.15 11.10
CA ALA A 68 -9.52 -11.20 12.10
C ALA A 68 -10.39 -10.93 13.34
N SER A 69 -10.46 -9.68 13.82
CA SER A 69 -11.28 -9.31 14.98
C SER A 69 -12.78 -9.44 14.71
N GLU A 70 -13.20 -9.20 13.46
CA GLU A 70 -14.57 -9.42 12.98
C GLU A 70 -14.88 -10.90 12.67
N GLY A 71 -13.92 -11.81 12.87
CA GLY A 71 -14.14 -13.25 12.73
C GLY A 71 -14.08 -13.77 11.30
N HIS A 72 -13.58 -13.00 10.33
CA HIS A 72 -13.39 -13.50 8.96
C HIS A 72 -12.33 -14.60 8.86
N PHE A 73 -11.39 -14.61 9.81
CA PHE A 73 -10.46 -15.71 10.01
C PHE A 73 -9.89 -15.70 11.44
N SER A 74 -9.46 -16.86 11.93
CA SER A 74 -8.84 -16.94 13.27
C SER A 74 -7.32 -16.75 13.21
N CYS A 75 -6.82 -15.72 13.90
CA CYS A 75 -5.40 -15.50 14.14
C CYS A 75 -5.18 -14.92 15.54
N LYS A 76 -4.26 -15.50 16.31
CA LYS A 76 -3.88 -14.99 17.65
C LYS A 76 -2.77 -13.93 17.61
N SER A 77 -2.16 -13.73 16.45
CA SER A 77 -1.03 -12.82 16.25
C SER A 77 -1.47 -11.55 15.56
N HIS A 78 -0.90 -10.41 15.96
CA HIS A 78 -1.07 -9.12 15.31
C HIS A 78 0.04 -8.81 14.28
N PHE A 79 0.95 -9.76 14.04
CA PHE A 79 2.03 -9.55 13.07
C PHE A 79 1.56 -9.84 11.65
N LEU A 80 1.86 -8.93 10.73
CA LEU A 80 1.46 -8.99 9.32
C LEU A 80 1.74 -10.35 8.67
N GLY A 81 2.94 -10.91 8.86
CA GLY A 81 3.29 -12.22 8.26
C GLY A 81 2.39 -13.36 8.75
N ALA A 82 2.02 -13.36 10.03
CA ALA A 82 1.13 -14.35 10.60
C ALA A 82 -0.32 -14.14 10.12
N LEU A 83 -0.77 -12.89 10.06
CA LEU A 83 -2.08 -12.52 9.54
C LEU A 83 -2.25 -12.96 8.08
N VAL A 84 -1.28 -12.67 7.21
CA VAL A 84 -1.29 -13.09 5.79
C VAL A 84 -1.28 -14.62 5.67
N ALA A 85 -0.45 -15.31 6.46
CA ALA A 85 -0.39 -16.78 6.41
C ALA A 85 -1.72 -17.43 6.82
N LYS A 86 -2.42 -16.88 7.82
CA LYS A 86 -3.71 -17.41 8.29
C LYS A 86 -4.87 -17.05 7.37
N SER A 87 -4.84 -15.86 6.77
CA SER A 87 -5.91 -15.40 5.89
C SER A 87 -5.81 -15.95 4.47
N ALA A 88 -4.64 -16.46 4.04
CA ALA A 88 -4.41 -16.96 2.68
C ALA A 88 -5.46 -17.99 2.19
N ASN A 89 -6.02 -18.80 3.08
CA ASN A 89 -7.03 -19.82 2.75
C ASN A 89 -8.48 -19.38 3.01
N GLN A 90 -8.68 -18.18 3.58
CA GLN A 90 -9.99 -17.73 4.08
C GLN A 90 -10.44 -16.42 3.41
N LEU A 91 -9.51 -15.61 2.92
CA LEU A 91 -9.79 -14.40 2.18
C LEU A 91 -9.50 -14.60 0.69
N PRO A 92 -10.24 -13.91 -0.20
CA PRO A 92 -10.09 -14.06 -1.64
C PRO A 92 -8.90 -13.25 -2.16
N TRP A 93 -7.67 -13.63 -1.80
CA TRP A 93 -6.47 -12.97 -2.30
C TRP A 93 -6.34 -13.08 -3.82
N ARG A 94 -5.84 -12.02 -4.48
CA ARG A 94 -5.50 -12.07 -5.91
C ARG A 94 -4.10 -12.65 -6.14
N ASP A 95 -3.12 -12.19 -5.38
CA ASP A 95 -1.72 -12.57 -5.46
C ASP A 95 -1.05 -12.49 -4.08
N VAL A 96 -1.43 -13.43 -3.20
CA VAL A 96 -0.88 -13.53 -1.85
C VAL A 96 0.64 -13.81 -1.84
N GLU A 97 1.19 -14.42 -2.88
CA GLU A 97 2.62 -14.72 -2.95
C GLU A 97 3.45 -13.46 -3.22
N SER A 98 2.98 -12.57 -4.09
CA SER A 98 3.60 -11.24 -4.25
C SER A 98 3.56 -10.44 -2.95
N VAL A 99 2.46 -10.52 -2.18
CA VAL A 99 2.36 -9.88 -0.85
C VAL A 99 3.39 -10.47 0.12
N LYS A 100 3.49 -11.79 0.21
CA LYS A 100 4.49 -12.47 1.05
C LYS A 100 5.92 -12.09 0.67
N SER A 101 6.20 -11.95 -0.62
CA SER A 101 7.49 -11.46 -1.12
C SER A 101 7.75 -10.03 -0.65
N GLY A 102 6.77 -9.15 -0.82
CA GLY A 102 6.87 -7.76 -0.37
C GLY A 102 7.03 -7.60 1.15
N ILE A 103 6.46 -8.50 1.97
CA ILE A 103 6.71 -8.52 3.43
C ILE A 103 8.19 -8.76 3.74
N LYS A 104 8.86 -9.66 3.01
CA LYS A 104 10.30 -9.91 3.20
C LYS A 104 11.10 -8.66 2.88
N ASP A 105 10.79 -8.00 1.77
CA ASP A 105 11.43 -6.75 1.37
C ASP A 105 11.16 -5.63 2.38
N ARG A 106 9.92 -5.46 2.83
CA ARG A 106 9.55 -4.51 3.89
C ARG A 106 10.35 -4.75 5.17
N ASN A 107 10.57 -6.00 5.56
CA ASN A 107 11.34 -6.32 6.76
C ASN A 107 12.83 -5.99 6.58
N ARG A 108 13.39 -6.19 5.38
CA ARG A 108 14.76 -5.75 5.05
C ARG A 108 14.89 -4.23 5.15
N VAL A 109 13.90 -3.48 4.67
CA VAL A 109 13.86 -2.02 4.82
C VAL A 109 13.78 -1.62 6.29
N ALA A 110 12.78 -2.13 7.01
CA ALA A 110 12.46 -1.69 8.37
C ALA A 110 13.50 -2.11 9.42
N HIS A 111 14.14 -3.27 9.26
CA HIS A 111 15.03 -3.84 10.27
C HIS A 111 16.51 -3.80 9.88
N LEU A 112 16.82 -3.83 8.58
CA LEU A 112 18.19 -3.89 8.09
C LEU A 112 18.62 -2.59 7.36
N GLY A 113 17.73 -1.60 7.27
CA GLY A 113 18.02 -0.33 6.58
C GLY A 113 18.28 -0.47 5.08
N VAL A 114 17.85 -1.58 4.47
CA VAL A 114 18.01 -1.80 3.03
C VAL A 114 17.15 -0.80 2.27
N MET A 115 17.72 -0.16 1.24
CA MET A 115 16.97 0.70 0.34
C MET A 115 16.51 -0.10 -0.87
N LEU A 116 15.19 -0.20 -1.06
CA LEU A 116 14.63 -0.76 -2.29
C LEU A 116 14.57 0.31 -3.38
N SER A 117 14.67 -0.14 -4.64
CA SER A 117 14.48 0.73 -5.79
C SER A 117 13.05 1.28 -5.82
N ARG A 118 12.88 2.49 -6.36
CA ARG A 118 11.56 3.09 -6.65
C ARG A 118 10.57 2.10 -7.29
N CYS A 119 11.00 1.39 -8.35
CA CYS A 119 10.14 0.46 -9.09
C CYS A 119 9.68 -0.70 -8.21
N THR A 120 10.57 -1.22 -7.35
CA THR A 120 10.23 -2.28 -6.41
C THR A 120 9.21 -1.81 -5.37
N CYS A 121 9.40 -0.61 -4.80
CA CYS A 121 8.45 -0.02 -3.85
C CYS A 121 7.06 0.13 -4.47
N TRP A 122 6.97 0.70 -5.68
CA TRP A 122 5.68 0.89 -6.35
C TRP A 122 5.00 -0.40 -6.73
N LYS A 123 5.76 -1.40 -7.20
CA LYS A 123 5.22 -2.74 -7.47
C LYS A 123 4.53 -3.31 -6.23
N HIS A 124 5.19 -3.27 -5.06
CA HIS A 124 4.62 -3.79 -3.82
C HIS A 124 3.39 -3.00 -3.37
N ILE A 125 3.40 -1.66 -3.51
CA ILE A 125 2.25 -0.81 -3.19
C ILE A 125 1.06 -1.13 -4.12
N ASP A 126 1.30 -1.29 -5.41
CA ASP A 126 0.27 -1.63 -6.38
C ASP A 126 -0.32 -3.03 -6.13
N THR A 127 0.51 -4.00 -5.72
CA THR A 127 0.03 -5.30 -5.23
C THR A 127 -0.89 -5.12 -4.02
N ILE A 128 -0.51 -4.35 -3.00
CA ILE A 128 -1.37 -4.12 -1.82
C ILE A 128 -2.68 -3.44 -2.23
N LYS A 129 -2.62 -2.45 -3.12
CA LYS A 129 -3.81 -1.76 -3.65
C LYS A 129 -4.79 -2.75 -4.27
N LEU A 130 -4.28 -3.68 -5.08
CA LEU A 130 -5.09 -4.71 -5.73
C LEU A 130 -5.81 -5.58 -4.70
N GLU A 131 -5.11 -6.00 -3.64
CA GLU A 131 -5.71 -6.78 -2.57
C GLU A 131 -6.75 -5.98 -1.78
N LEU A 132 -6.47 -4.73 -1.45
CA LEU A 132 -7.44 -3.88 -0.74
C LEU A 132 -8.70 -3.60 -1.56
N THR A 133 -8.58 -3.47 -2.88
CA THR A 133 -9.73 -3.39 -3.80
C THR A 133 -10.50 -4.71 -3.84
N GLN A 134 -9.78 -5.84 -3.94
CA GLN A 134 -10.38 -7.16 -3.88
C GLN A 134 -11.09 -7.41 -2.56
N PHE A 135 -10.59 -6.80 -1.48
CA PHE A 135 -11.20 -6.84 -0.17
C PHE A 135 -12.36 -5.86 0.01
N GLY A 136 -12.75 -5.11 -1.03
CA GLY A 136 -13.81 -4.11 -0.96
C GLY A 136 -13.50 -2.93 -0.03
N ILE A 137 -12.24 -2.79 0.40
CA ILE A 137 -11.78 -1.66 1.22
C ILE A 137 -11.68 -0.41 0.35
N LEU A 138 -11.05 -0.56 -0.81
CA LEU A 138 -10.94 0.48 -1.82
C LEU A 138 -12.02 0.28 -2.89
N GLN A 139 -12.57 1.39 -3.36
CA GLN A 139 -13.48 1.37 -4.49
C GLN A 139 -12.66 1.27 -5.79
N CYS A 140 -13.09 0.40 -6.70
CA CYS A 140 -12.58 0.41 -8.07
C CYS A 140 -13.10 1.70 -8.70
N SER A 141 -12.24 2.69 -8.87
CA SER A 141 -12.61 3.93 -9.56
C SER A 141 -12.81 3.58 -11.04
N GLU A 142 -14.05 3.49 -11.51
CA GLU A 142 -14.30 3.55 -12.95
C GLU A 142 -13.83 4.92 -13.47
N PRO A 143 -13.17 4.98 -14.64
CA PRO A 143 -12.89 6.26 -15.28
C PRO A 143 -14.22 6.94 -15.57
N SER A 144 -14.47 8.07 -14.90
CA SER A 144 -15.63 8.92 -15.11
C SER A 144 -15.68 9.37 -16.57
N ASN A 145 -16.46 8.69 -17.40
CA ASN A 145 -16.85 9.19 -18.72
C ASN A 145 -17.79 10.37 -18.48
N ALA A 146 -17.25 11.58 -18.57
CA ALA A 146 -18.05 12.79 -18.58
C ALA A 146 -19.02 12.75 -19.78
N PRO A 147 -20.29 13.15 -19.61
CA PRO A 147 -21.24 13.20 -20.72
C PRO A 147 -20.84 14.31 -21.69
N GLU A 148 -20.71 13.96 -22.98
CA GLU A 148 -20.65 14.92 -24.08
C GLU A 148 -21.93 15.78 -24.06
N SER A 149 -21.75 17.09 -23.91
CA SER A 149 -22.83 18.07 -24.06
C SER A 149 -23.35 18.04 -25.50
N PRO A 150 -24.66 17.82 -25.74
CA PRO A 150 -25.20 18.00 -27.07
C PRO A 150 -25.24 19.49 -27.41
N SER A 151 -24.79 19.81 -28.63
CA SER A 151 -24.87 21.15 -29.23
C SER A 151 -26.28 21.47 -29.73
#